data_AF-A0A235IVE4-F1
#
_entry.id   AF-A0A235IVE4-F1
#
_cell.length_a   1.000
_cell.length_b   1.000
_cell.length_c   1.000
_cell.angle_alpha   90.00
_cell.angle_beta   90.00
_cell.angle_gamma   90.00
#
_symmetry.space_group_name_H-M   'P 1'
#
loop_
_entity.id
_entity.type
_entity.pdbx_description
1 polymer ?
#
loop_
_entity_poly.entity_id
_entity_poly.type
_entity_poly.pdbx_seq_one_letter_code
_entity_poly.pdbx_strand_id
1 'polypeptide(L)'
;MQVPSEYLDAVVRGVALGASDVMKFCPHCWQPGTTLEDIWLSPRSKFCFLCGTGLRNSCASCNEPITSVKFRFCPYCGFPYKESVNSVVT
;
A
#
# COMPACT_ATOMS: atom_id res chain seq x y z
N MET A 1 -30.31 -2.69 1.40
CA MET A 1 -29.07 -2.55 2.20
C MET A 1 -28.22 -3.78 1.91
N GLN A 2 -27.15 -3.67 1.11
CA GLN A 2 -26.25 -4.78 0.80
C GLN A 2 -25.02 -4.67 1.69
N VAL A 3 -24.71 -5.73 2.44
CA VAL A 3 -23.49 -5.80 3.25
C VAL A 3 -22.34 -6.22 2.32
N PRO A 4 -21.23 -5.46 2.26
CA PRO A 4 -20.08 -5.82 1.44
C PRO A 4 -19.52 -7.20 1.83
N SER A 5 -19.19 -8.01 0.82
CA SER A 5 -18.70 -9.38 1.03
C SER A 5 -17.43 -9.46 1.89
N GLU A 6 -16.62 -8.40 1.87
CA GLU A 6 -15.40 -8.26 2.65
C GLU A 6 -15.69 -8.21 4.15
N TYR A 7 -16.84 -7.64 4.53
CA TYR A 7 -17.31 -7.60 5.92
C TYR A 7 -17.71 -8.99 6.41
N LEU A 8 -18.39 -9.75 5.55
CA LEU A 8 -18.76 -11.13 5.86
C LEU A 8 -17.52 -12.02 6.03
N ASP A 9 -16.54 -11.92 5.13
CA ASP A 9 -15.31 -12.72 5.19
C ASP A 9 -14.45 -12.35 6.42
N ALA A 10 -14.39 -11.07 6.80
CA ALA A 10 -13.68 -10.62 7.99
C ALA A 10 -14.32 -11.11 9.30
N VAL A 11 -15.65 -11.08 9.39
CA VAL A 11 -16.40 -11.63 10.53
C VAL A 11 -16.17 -13.13 10.65
N VAL A 12 -16.25 -13.87 9.54
CA VAL A 12 -15.99 -15.33 9.52
C VAL A 12 -14.56 -15.65 9.93
N ARG A 13 -13.58 -14.83 9.54
CA ARG A 13 -12.15 -15.03 9.84
C ARG A 13 -11.70 -14.44 11.17
N GLY A 14 -12.57 -13.70 11.88
CA GLY A 14 -12.20 -13.00 13.12
C GLY A 14 -11.13 -11.92 12.92
N VAL A 15 -10.99 -11.37 11.71
CA VAL A 15 -9.98 -10.35 11.39
C VAL A 15 -10.65 -8.97 11.49
N ALA A 16 -10.09 -8.07 12.28
CA ALA A 16 -10.55 -6.67 12.29
C ALA A 16 -10.35 -6.06 10.90
N LEU A 17 -11.44 -5.59 10.27
CA LEU A 17 -11.33 -4.74 9.09
C LEU A 17 -10.74 -3.40 9.51
N GLY A 18 -9.41 -3.29 9.44
CA GLY A 18 -8.74 -1.99 9.44
C GLY A 18 -9.32 -1.18 8.27
N ALA A 19 -9.84 0.01 8.58
CA ALA A 19 -10.55 0.90 7.68
C ALA A 19 -10.08 0.76 6.22
N SER A 20 -11.00 0.30 5.37
CA SER A 20 -10.78 -0.12 3.98
C SER A 20 -10.38 0.99 3.00
N ASP A 21 -9.77 2.08 3.48
CA ASP A 21 -9.48 3.28 2.67
C ASP A 21 -8.03 3.73 2.78
N VAL A 22 -7.15 2.89 3.34
CA VAL A 22 -5.74 3.24 3.42
C VAL A 22 -5.11 3.03 2.06
N MET A 23 -4.85 4.15 1.38
CA MET A 23 -4.05 4.25 0.17
C MET A 23 -2.81 3.35 0.28
N LYS A 24 -2.68 2.38 -0.64
CA LYS A 24 -1.54 1.46 -0.68
C LYS A 24 -0.79 1.61 -2.00
N PHE A 25 0.52 1.44 -1.96
CA PHE A 25 1.35 1.48 -3.16
C PHE A 25 2.50 0.47 -3.06
N CYS A 26 3.07 0.14 -4.21
CA CYS A 26 4.27 -0.68 -4.27
C CYS A 26 5.53 0.20 -4.25
N PRO A 27 6.45 0.06 -3.29
CA PRO A 27 7.66 0.89 -3.23
C PRO A 27 8.64 0.66 -4.38
N HIS A 28 8.54 -0.45 -5.12
CA HIS A 28 9.40 -0.73 -6.27
C HIS A 28 8.76 -0.32 -7.60
N CYS A 29 7.50 -0.70 -7.82
CA CYS A 29 6.82 -0.48 -9.10
C CYS A 29 6.21 0.92 -9.24
N TRP A 30 5.86 1.58 -8.13
CA TRP A 30 5.27 2.90 -8.21
C TRP A 30 6.27 3.93 -8.74
N GLN A 31 5.79 4.78 -9.66
CA GLN A 31 6.54 5.91 -10.18
C GLN A 31 6.08 7.19 -9.50
N PRO A 32 6.97 7.91 -8.80
CA PRO A 32 6.50 9.07 -8.08
C PRO A 32 6.07 10.19 -9.03
N GLY A 33 4.94 10.83 -8.70
CA GLY A 33 4.26 11.77 -9.59
C GLY A 33 3.22 11.13 -10.50
N THR A 34 3.09 9.81 -10.54
CA THR A 34 1.97 9.13 -11.21
C THR A 34 0.87 8.80 -10.22
N THR A 35 -0.35 8.68 -10.74
CA THR A 35 -1.47 8.08 -9.99
C THR A 35 -1.13 6.65 -9.60
N LEU A 36 -1.78 6.17 -8.54
CA LEU A 36 -1.69 4.76 -8.17
C LEU A 36 -2.52 3.94 -9.15
N GLU A 37 -2.06 2.71 -9.39
CA GLU A 37 -2.83 1.75 -10.16
C GLU A 37 -4.08 1.35 -9.37
N ASP A 38 -5.24 1.34 -10.04
CA ASP A 38 -6.53 0.99 -9.42
C ASP A 38 -6.50 -0.39 -8.76
N ILE A 39 -5.68 -1.31 -9.27
CA ILE A 39 -5.50 -2.63 -8.70
C ILE A 39 -4.96 -2.59 -7.27
N TRP A 40 -4.20 -1.56 -6.88
CA TRP A 40 -3.71 -1.39 -5.51
C TRP A 40 -4.73 -0.76 -4.58
N LEU A 41 -5.70 -0.02 -5.12
CA LEU A 41 -6.79 0.61 -4.37
C LEU A 41 -7.82 -0.43 -3.88
N SER A 42 -7.83 -1.64 -4.45
CA SER A 42 -8.67 -2.73 -3.95
C SER A 42 -8.32 -3.11 -2.50
N PRO A 43 -9.31 -3.24 -1.60
CA PRO A 43 -9.07 -3.66 -0.21
C PRO A 43 -8.38 -5.02 -0.12
N ARG A 44 -8.67 -5.90 -1.08
CA ARG A 44 -8.14 -7.28 -1.15
C ARG A 44 -6.70 -7.34 -1.64
N SER A 45 -6.21 -6.27 -2.25
CA SER A 45 -4.83 -6.20 -2.73
C SER A 45 -3.88 -6.00 -1.56
N LYS A 46 -3.11 -7.07 -1.28
CA LYS A 46 -2.04 -7.09 -0.26
C LYS A 46 -0.64 -7.04 -0.88
N PHE A 47 -0.51 -7.49 -2.13
CA PHE A 47 0.75 -7.60 -2.85
C PHE A 47 0.64 -6.93 -4.22
N CYS A 48 1.76 -6.44 -4.73
CA CYS A 48 1.85 -5.89 -6.08
C CYS A 48 1.72 -7.01 -7.10
N PHE A 49 0.80 -6.84 -8.05
CA PHE A 49 0.61 -7.81 -9.13
C PHE A 49 1.83 -7.94 -10.07
N LEU A 50 2.67 -6.90 -10.16
CA LEU A 50 3.82 -6.87 -11.07
C LEU A 50 5.07 -7.55 -10.48
N CYS A 51 5.39 -7.27 -9.21
CA CYS A 51 6.63 -7.74 -8.59
C CYS A 51 6.43 -8.64 -7.36
N GLY A 52 5.19 -8.87 -6.94
CA GLY A 52 4.89 -9.67 -5.75
C GLY A 52 5.21 -9.01 -4.41
N THR A 53 5.81 -7.82 -4.37
CA THR A 53 6.15 -7.12 -3.12
C THR A 53 4.88 -6.71 -2.36
N GLY A 54 4.90 -6.83 -1.03
CA GLY A 54 3.82 -6.35 -0.17
C GLY A 54 3.54 -4.86 -0.38
N LEU A 55 2.27 -4.51 -0.57
CA LEU A 55 1.85 -3.11 -0.69
C LEU A 55 1.97 -2.43 0.66
N ARG A 56 2.45 -1.19 0.65
CA ARG A 56 2.67 -0.40 1.86
C ARG A 56 1.65 0.72 1.95
N ASN A 57 1.20 0.96 3.16
CA ASN A 57 0.31 2.04 3.55
C ASN A 57 0.91 2.93 4.66
N SER A 58 2.13 2.62 5.09
CA SER A 58 2.90 3.34 6.08
C SER A 58 4.34 3.55 5.60
N CYS A 59 5.02 4.55 6.16
CA CYS A 59 6.41 4.81 5.88
C CYS A 59 7.31 3.67 6.41
N ALA A 60 8.28 3.24 5.59
CA ALA A 60 9.24 2.20 5.96
C ALA A 60 10.14 2.57 7.15
N SER A 61 10.35 3.88 7.37
CA SER A 61 11.28 4.38 8.39
C SER A 61 10.57 4.74 9.69
N CYS A 62 9.50 5.54 9.65
CA CYS A 62 8.82 6.03 10.85
C CYS A 62 7.47 5.35 11.14
N ASN A 63 7.01 4.43 10.28
CA ASN A 63 5.70 3.77 10.38
C ASN A 63 4.47 4.69 10.38
N GLU A 64 4.65 6.00 10.16
CA GLU A 64 3.52 6.93 9.99
C GLU A 64 2.68 6.55 8.76
N PRO A 65 1.34 6.71 8.81
CA PRO A 65 0.46 6.38 7.72
C PRO A 65 0.69 7.32 6.53
N ILE A 66 0.58 6.78 5.33
CA ILE A 66 0.79 7.52 4.10
C ILE A 66 -0.54 8.17 3.70
N THR A 67 -0.63 9.46 3.93
CA THR A 67 -1.83 10.27 3.61
C THR A 67 -1.84 10.74 2.16
N SER A 68 -0.68 10.79 1.50
CA SER A 68 -0.56 11.16 0.10
C SER A 68 0.73 10.65 -0.53
N VAL A 69 0.63 10.04 -1.71
CA VAL A 69 1.79 9.74 -2.56
C VAL A 69 2.09 10.84 -3.58
N LYS A 70 1.40 12.00 -3.51
CA LYS A 70 1.69 13.15 -4.39
C LYS A 70 3.15 13.61 -4.24
N PHE A 71 3.70 13.45 -3.04
CA PHE A 71 5.10 13.72 -2.73
C PHE A 71 5.91 12.42 -2.77
N ARG A 72 7.16 12.49 -3.23
CA ARG A 72 8.04 11.29 -3.37
C ARG A 72 8.60 10.80 -2.03
N PHE A 73 8.29 11.49 -0.94
CA PHE A 73 8.90 11.36 0.39
C PHE A 73 7.86 11.51 1.50
N CYS A 74 8.15 10.88 2.64
CA CYS A 74 7.33 10.98 3.84
C CYS A 74 7.31 12.43 4.39
N PRO A 75 6.13 13.01 4.66
CA PRO A 75 6.04 14.38 5.19
C PRO A 75 6.56 14.51 6.63
N TYR A 76 6.67 13.40 7.37
CA TYR A 76 7.11 13.40 8.78
C TYR A 76 8.62 13.23 8.93
N CYS A 77 9.21 12.24 8.24
CA CYS A 77 10.64 11.91 8.39
C CYS A 77 11.48 12.21 7.14
N GLY A 78 10.88 12.65 6.04
CA GLY A 78 11.60 12.91 4.78
C GLY A 78 12.07 11.67 4.02
N PHE A 79 11.81 10.45 4.54
CA PHE A 79 12.26 9.21 3.91
C PHE A 79 11.58 9.00 2.55
N PRO A 80 12.32 8.67 1.49
CA PRO A 80 11.75 8.44 0.16
C PRO A 80 10.86 7.20 0.16
N TYR A 81 9.69 7.31 -0.46
CA TYR A 81 8.75 6.19 -0.54
C TYR A 81 9.20 5.10 -1.52
N LYS A 82 9.97 5.48 -2.55
CA LYS A 82 10.48 4.55 -3.53
C LYS A 82 11.75 3.89 -3.01
N GLU A 83 11.74 2.56 -2.96
CA GLU A 83 12.95 1.80 -2.65
C GLU A 83 13.77 1.64 -3.93
N SER A 84 15.06 1.96 -3.86
CA SER A 84 15.98 1.63 -4.93
C SER A 84 16.00 0.11 -5.07
N VAL A 85 15.62 -0.39 -6.24
CA VAL A 85 15.76 -1.80 -6.58
C VAL A 85 17.27 -2.08 -6.58
N ASN A 86 17.79 -2.59 -5.47
CA ASN A 86 19.12 -3.16 -5.49
C ASN A 86 18.96 -4.46 -6.27
N SER A 87 19.30 -4.42 -7.55
CA SER A 87 19.59 -5.63 -8.32
C SER A 87 20.74 -6.32 -7.60
N VAL A 88 20.42 -7.22 -6.67
CA VAL A 88 21.41 -8.16 -6.15
C VAL A 88 21.70 -9.12 -7.29
N VAL A 89 22.70 -8.75 -8.08
CA VAL A 89 23.44 -9.65 -8.94
C VAL A 89 24.43 -10.35 -8.02
N THR A 90 24.05 -11.51 -7.47
CA THR A 90 24.99 -12.58 -7.12
C THR A 90 24.27 -13.92 -7.11
#